data_AF-A0A1Y1MNN0-F1
#
_entry.id   AF-A0A1Y1MNN0-F1
#
_cell.length_a   1.000
_cell.length_b   1.000
_cell.length_c   1.000
_cell.angle_alpha   90.00
_cell.angle_beta   90.00
_cell.angle_gamma   90.00
#
_symmetry.space_group_name_H-M   'P 1'
#
loop_
_entity.id
_entity.type
_entity.pdbx_description
1 polymer ?
#
loop_
_entity_poly.entity_id
_entity_poly.type
_entity_poly.pdbx_seq_one_letter_code
_entity_poly.pdbx_strand_id
1 'polypeptide(L)'
;PPLAMPLDPAIKITGIAPDQVAVFKSSLNPIKCTFKTTSGGTYPIIFKLGDDLRQDQLVIQIITLMDQLLQKENLDLKLSPYKILATSTTAGASQFVQSQSLSAIVSKYRTNPALAYLRHHNPDDRQPLGVRQETLDTYIKSCAGYC
;
A
#
# COMPACT_ATOMS: atom_id res chain seq x y z
N PRO A 1 -1.01 -4.94 27.92
CA PRO A 1 -2.40 -4.72 27.46
C PRO A 1 -2.39 -4.37 25.96
N PRO A 2 -3.38 -4.76 25.16
CA PRO A 2 -3.47 -4.35 23.76
C PRO A 2 -3.60 -2.83 23.61
N LEU A 3 -2.90 -2.25 22.63
CA LEU A 3 -2.95 -0.82 22.31
C LEU A 3 -3.62 -0.58 20.97
N ALA A 4 -4.22 0.60 20.78
CA ALA A 4 -4.72 0.99 19.46
C ALA A 4 -3.54 1.30 18.54
N MET A 5 -3.59 0.83 17.29
CA MET A 5 -2.57 1.17 16.29
C MET A 5 -2.66 2.66 15.96
N PRO A 6 -1.58 3.46 16.09
CA PRO A 6 -1.65 4.91 15.85
C PRO A 6 -2.15 5.28 14.44
N LEU A 7 -1.76 4.51 13.43
CA LEU A 7 -2.20 4.72 12.05
C LEU A 7 -3.67 4.30 11.83
N ASP A 8 -4.19 3.37 12.63
CA ASP A 8 -5.55 2.87 12.50
C ASP A 8 -6.13 2.47 13.86
N PRO A 9 -6.80 3.40 14.58
CA PRO A 9 -7.27 3.14 15.93
C PRO A 9 -8.29 1.99 16.06
N ALA A 10 -8.92 1.57 14.96
CA ALA A 10 -9.81 0.42 14.92
C ALA A 10 -9.06 -0.91 15.12
N ILE A 11 -7.76 -0.94 14.84
CA ILE A 11 -6.91 -2.13 14.96
C ILE A 11 -6.22 -2.12 16.33
N LYS A 12 -6.39 -3.21 17.08
CA LYS A 12 -5.69 -3.42 18.36
C LYS A 12 -4.46 -4.29 18.17
N ILE A 13 -3.31 -3.79 18.58
CA ILE A 13 -2.00 -4.44 18.48
C ILE A 13 -1.51 -4.94 19.84
N THR A 14 -0.82 -6.07 19.85
CA THR A 14 -0.28 -6.71 21.06
C THR A 14 1.24 -6.62 21.17
N GLY A 15 1.94 -6.39 20.05
CA GLY A 15 3.39 -6.26 19.99
C GLY A 15 3.90 -6.29 18.55
N ILE A 16 5.21 -6.42 18.39
CA ILE A 16 5.89 -6.52 17.09
C ILE A 16 6.28 -7.99 16.83
N ALA A 17 6.27 -8.42 15.57
CA ALA A 17 6.88 -9.66 15.10
C ALA A 17 8.35 -9.40 14.71
N PRO A 18 9.33 -9.75 15.58
CA PRO A 18 10.73 -9.34 15.39
C PRO A 18 11.37 -9.97 14.14
N ASP A 19 10.93 -11.17 13.78
CA ASP A 19 11.31 -11.93 12.58
C ASP A 19 10.86 -11.25 11.27
N GLN A 20 9.92 -10.31 11.34
CA GLN A 20 9.34 -9.61 10.20
C GLN A 20 9.64 -8.10 10.22
N VAL A 21 10.76 -7.74 10.85
CA VAL A 21 11.33 -6.39 10.81
C VAL A 21 12.42 -6.35 9.73
N ALA A 22 12.40 -5.32 8.89
CA ALA A 22 13.39 -5.15 7.84
C ALA A 22 13.75 -3.67 7.64
N VAL A 23 15.01 -3.38 7.32
CA VAL A 23 15.45 -2.02 6.96
C VAL A 23 15.44 -1.89 5.44
N PHE A 24 14.76 -0.88 4.92
CA PHE A 24 14.78 -0.60 3.49
C PHE A 24 16.10 0.07 3.09
N LYS A 25 16.63 -0.30 1.93
CA LYS A 25 17.82 0.33 1.33
C LYS A 25 17.43 1.66 0.68
N SER A 26 17.39 2.72 1.48
CA SER A 26 17.13 4.11 1.06
C SER A 26 17.98 5.07 1.90
N SER A 27 18.08 6.35 1.51
CA SER A 27 18.94 7.35 2.15
C SER A 27 18.70 7.49 3.66
N LEU A 28 17.44 7.46 4.08
CA LEU A 28 17.03 7.60 5.49
C LEU A 28 16.79 6.26 6.20
N ASN A 29 17.12 5.13 5.58
CA ASN A 29 17.01 3.78 6.15
C ASN A 29 15.67 3.51 6.89
N PRO A 30 14.51 3.69 6.25
CA PRO A 30 13.24 3.50 6.93
C PRO A 30 13.04 2.02 7.31
N ILE A 31 12.30 1.78 8.39
CA ILE A 31 12.17 0.46 9.01
C ILE A 31 10.78 -0.08 8.77
N LYS A 32 10.67 -1.23 8.10
CA LYS A 32 9.46 -2.03 8.09
C LYS A 32 9.29 -2.70 9.45
N CYS A 33 8.20 -2.41 10.15
CA CYS A 33 7.82 -3.06 11.40
C CYS A 33 6.47 -3.76 11.23
N THR A 34 6.39 -5.04 11.58
CA THR A 34 5.15 -5.81 11.48
C THR A 34 4.54 -5.99 12.87
N PHE A 35 3.36 -5.41 13.11
CA PHE A 35 2.65 -5.53 14.38
C PHE A 35 1.74 -6.76 14.39
N LYS A 36 1.65 -7.46 15.52
CA LYS A 36 0.68 -8.53 15.76
C LYS A 36 -0.63 -7.92 16.24
N THR A 37 -1.75 -8.34 15.65
CA THR A 37 -3.09 -7.88 16.05
C THR A 37 -3.71 -8.83 17.08
N THR A 38 -4.67 -8.33 17.84
CA THR A 38 -5.48 -9.16 18.76
C THR A 38 -6.34 -10.21 18.05
N SER A 39 -6.65 -10.00 16.76
CA SER A 39 -7.37 -10.95 15.91
C SER A 39 -6.51 -12.08 15.33
N GLY A 40 -5.22 -12.15 15.69
CA GLY A 40 -4.27 -13.14 15.16
C GLY A 40 -3.65 -12.79 13.81
N GLY A 41 -3.99 -11.63 13.23
CA GLY A 41 -3.40 -11.11 12.01
C GLY A 41 -2.14 -10.26 12.24
N THR A 42 -1.68 -9.62 11.17
CA THR A 42 -0.55 -8.68 11.22
C THR A 42 -0.89 -7.35 10.57
N TYR A 43 -0.22 -6.29 11.03
CA TYR A 43 -0.34 -4.94 10.48
C TYR A 43 1.06 -4.36 10.24
N PRO A 44 1.60 -4.45 9.01
CA PRO A 44 2.91 -3.91 8.70
C PRO A 44 2.86 -2.40 8.47
N ILE A 45 3.86 -1.70 8.98
CA ILE A 45 4.11 -0.27 8.72
C ILE A 45 5.54 -0.05 8.25
N ILE A 46 5.78 1.13 7.70
CA ILE A 46 7.10 1.70 7.49
C ILE A 46 7.26 2.86 8.47
N PHE A 47 8.17 2.74 9.42
CA PHE A 47 8.57 3.83 10.30
C PHE A 47 9.72 4.62 9.66
N LYS A 48 9.59 5.94 9.66
CA LYS A 48 10.55 6.86 9.05
C LYS A 48 11.05 7.85 10.09
N LEU A 49 12.37 7.98 10.19
CA LEU A 49 13.05 8.92 11.08
C LEU A 49 13.91 9.86 10.24
N GLY A 50 13.90 11.15 10.56
CA GLY A 50 14.54 12.21 9.78
C GLY A 50 13.74 12.70 8.57
N ASP A 51 12.46 12.33 8.46
CA ASP A 51 11.57 12.68 7.34
C ASP A 51 10.31 13.39 7.88
N ASP A 52 9.88 14.47 7.21
CA ASP A 52 8.68 15.23 7.58
C ASP A 52 7.48 14.76 6.74
N LEU A 53 6.64 13.92 7.33
CA LEU A 53 5.52 13.30 6.62
C LEU A 53 4.25 14.15 6.58
N ARG A 54 4.26 15.39 7.05
CA ARG A 54 3.05 16.22 7.11
C ARG A 54 2.47 16.52 5.74
N GLN A 55 3.33 16.74 4.74
CA GLN A 55 2.89 16.97 3.36
C GLN A 55 2.26 15.70 2.77
N ASP A 56 2.95 14.57 2.84
CA ASP A 56 2.43 13.27 2.39
C ASP A 56 1.12 12.90 3.11
N GLN A 57 1.04 13.15 4.42
CA GLN A 57 -0.16 12.93 5.21
C GLN A 57 -1.34 13.78 4.72
N LEU A 58 -1.11 15.06 4.41
CA LEU A 58 -2.17 15.91 3.85
C LEU A 58 -2.61 15.38 2.46
N VAL A 59 -1.67 15.05 1.59
CA VAL A 59 -1.96 14.54 0.24
C VAL A 59 -2.80 13.26 0.32
N ILE A 60 -2.42 12.31 1.17
CA ILE A 60 -3.15 11.04 1.26
C ILE A 60 -4.54 11.20 1.89
N GLN A 61 -4.71 12.18 2.78
CA GLN A 61 -6.02 12.56 3.31
C GLN A 61 -6.93 13.12 2.20
N ILE A 62 -6.39 13.95 1.30
CA ILE A 62 -7.15 14.44 0.15
C ILE A 62 -7.52 13.29 -0.81
N ILE A 63 -6.58 12.39 -1.12
CA ILE A 63 -6.88 11.21 -1.96
C ILE A 63 -7.97 10.34 -1.30
N THR A 64 -7.91 10.14 0.02
CA THR A 64 -8.94 9.40 0.77
C THR A 64 -10.31 10.07 0.67
N LEU A 65 -10.36 11.40 0.80
CA LEU A 65 -11.59 12.16 0.66
C LEU A 65 -12.16 12.04 -0.76
N MET A 66 -11.32 12.18 -1.78
CA MET A 66 -11.73 12.04 -3.19
C MET A 66 -12.26 10.63 -3.47
N ASP A 67 -11.58 9.58 -3.00
CA ASP A 67 -12.05 8.19 -3.11
C ASP A 67 -13.44 8.01 -2.49
N GLN A 68 -13.67 8.57 -1.29
CA GLN A 68 -15.00 8.52 -0.65
C GLN A 68 -16.08 9.27 -1.43
N LEU A 69 -15.75 10.41 -2.05
CA LEU A 69 -16.70 11.16 -2.88
C LEU A 69 -17.04 10.41 -4.16
N LEU A 70 -16.04 9.84 -4.85
CA LEU A 70 -16.25 9.03 -6.05
C LEU A 70 -17.10 7.79 -5.75
N GLN A 71 -16.84 7.10 -4.63
CA GLN A 71 -17.64 5.96 -4.20
C GLN A 71 -19.09 6.34 -3.89
N LYS A 72 -19.36 7.55 -3.35
CA LYS A 72 -20.74 8.05 -3.14
C LYS A 72 -21.49 8.23 -4.46
N GLU A 73 -20.79 8.57 -5.53
CA GLU A 73 -21.33 8.64 -6.89
C GLU A 73 -21.31 7.28 -7.61
N ASN A 74 -21.09 6.18 -6.88
CA ASN A 74 -20.98 4.81 -7.39
C ASN A 74 -19.81 4.59 -8.36
N LEU A 75 -18.77 5.43 -8.30
CA LEU A 75 -17.55 5.29 -9.07
C LEU A 75 -16.41 4.75 -8.21
N ASP A 76 -16.28 3.43 -8.16
CA ASP A 76 -15.14 2.77 -7.50
C ASP A 76 -13.95 2.65 -8.47
N LEU A 77 -12.99 3.58 -8.35
CA LEU A 77 -11.75 3.60 -9.13
C LEU A 77 -10.66 2.70 -8.56
N LYS A 78 -10.95 1.88 -7.54
CA LYS A 78 -9.98 0.95 -6.93
C LYS A 78 -8.73 1.64 -6.41
N LEU A 79 -8.87 2.86 -5.89
CA LEU A 79 -7.79 3.57 -5.22
C LEU A 79 -7.40 2.83 -3.94
N SER A 80 -6.15 2.97 -3.52
CA SER A 80 -5.63 2.36 -2.30
C SER A 80 -4.92 3.41 -1.45
N PRO A 81 -5.67 4.38 -0.86
CA PRO A 81 -5.08 5.39 0.00
C PRO A 81 -4.56 4.75 1.29
N TYR A 82 -3.24 4.52 1.36
CA TYR A 82 -2.58 3.95 2.52
C TYR A 82 -2.45 4.98 3.65
N LYS A 83 -2.53 4.54 4.91
CA LYS A 83 -2.53 5.48 6.04
C LYS A 83 -1.14 6.08 6.27
N ILE A 84 -1.06 7.37 6.57
CA ILE A 84 0.18 8.05 6.97
C ILE A 84 -0.11 8.85 8.25
N LEU A 85 0.81 8.80 9.21
CA LEU A 85 0.77 9.59 10.42
C LEU A 85 2.16 10.13 10.74
N ALA A 86 2.31 11.45 10.69
CA ALA A 86 3.43 12.17 11.26
C ALA A 86 3.30 12.16 12.79
N THR A 87 4.32 11.65 13.47
CA THR A 87 4.40 11.63 14.95
C THR A 87 5.21 12.80 15.49
N SER A 88 6.02 13.45 14.65
CA SER A 88 6.70 14.71 14.91
C SER A 88 6.99 15.43 13.57
N THR A 89 7.73 16.54 13.61
CA THR A 89 8.23 17.22 12.40
C THR A 89 9.38 16.49 11.70
N THR A 90 9.91 15.43 12.30
CA THR A 90 11.06 14.65 11.78
C THR A 90 10.86 13.14 11.90
N ALA A 91 9.65 12.70 12.25
CA ALA A 91 9.35 11.28 12.40
C ALA A 91 7.88 11.00 12.09
N GLY A 92 7.63 9.82 11.57
CA GLY A 92 6.28 9.32 11.38
C GLY A 92 6.27 7.91 10.83
N ALA A 93 5.09 7.45 10.46
CA ALA A 93 4.92 6.14 9.85
C ALA A 93 3.87 6.14 8.76
N SER A 94 4.05 5.23 7.80
CA SER A 94 3.06 4.92 6.77
C SER A 94 2.68 3.44 6.84
N GLN A 95 1.45 3.12 6.48
CA GLN A 95 1.00 1.74 6.31
C GLN A 95 1.82 1.09 5.19
N PHE A 96 2.31 -0.12 5.43
CA PHE A 96 2.98 -0.89 4.40
C PHE A 96 1.93 -1.62 3.57
N VAL A 97 1.89 -1.32 2.27
CA VAL A 97 1.08 -2.06 1.29
C VAL A 97 2.01 -2.98 0.50
N GLN A 98 1.70 -4.28 0.50
CA GLN A 98 2.46 -5.25 -0.27
C GLN A 98 2.38 -4.92 -1.76
N SER A 99 3.50 -4.50 -2.35
CA SER A 99 3.57 -4.04 -3.74
C SER A 99 4.94 -4.34 -4.34
N GLN A 100 5.06 -4.17 -5.67
CA GLN A 100 6.31 -4.20 -6.40
C GLN A 100 6.46 -2.90 -7.18
N SER A 101 7.66 -2.31 -7.21
CA SER A 101 7.90 -1.11 -7.99
C SER A 101 7.83 -1.42 -9.49
N LEU A 102 7.37 -0.45 -10.29
CA LEU A 102 7.36 -0.58 -11.74
C LEU A 102 8.76 -0.86 -12.30
N SER A 103 9.81 -0.28 -11.71
CA SER A 103 11.20 -0.54 -12.10
C SER A 103 11.62 -2.00 -11.90
N ALA A 104 11.21 -2.65 -10.81
CA ALA A 104 11.47 -4.06 -10.56
C ALA A 104 10.66 -4.98 -11.49
N ILE A 105 9.46 -4.56 -11.85
CA ILE A 105 8.64 -5.26 -12.84
C ILE A 105 9.30 -5.18 -14.23
N VAL A 106 9.69 -3.99 -14.68
CA VAL A 106 10.33 -3.79 -15.99
C VAL A 106 11.68 -4.51 -16.10
N SER A 107 12.44 -4.62 -15.01
CA SER A 107 13.70 -5.36 -15.03
C SER A 107 13.50 -6.88 -15.16
N LYS A 108 12.41 -7.41 -14.62
CA LYS A 108 12.07 -8.86 -14.68
C LYS A 108 11.33 -9.25 -15.96
N TYR A 109 10.41 -8.42 -16.44
CA TYR A 109 9.58 -8.70 -17.61
C TYR A 109 9.96 -7.74 -18.75
N ARG A 110 10.48 -8.27 -19.87
CA ARG A 110 11.00 -7.44 -20.97
C ARG A 110 9.91 -6.93 -21.91
N THR A 111 9.05 -7.82 -22.39
CA THR A 111 8.01 -7.48 -23.37
C THR A 111 6.68 -7.24 -22.66
N ASN A 112 6.09 -6.06 -22.86
CA ASN A 112 4.85 -5.61 -22.20
C ASN A 112 4.85 -5.89 -20.68
N PRO A 113 5.75 -5.25 -19.91
CA PRO A 113 6.07 -5.67 -18.55
C PRO A 113 4.88 -5.72 -17.59
N ALA A 114 3.99 -4.73 -17.66
CA ALA A 114 2.77 -4.68 -16.85
C ALA A 114 1.85 -5.85 -17.17
N LEU A 115 1.55 -6.10 -18.46
CA LEU A 115 0.70 -7.21 -18.87
C LEU A 115 1.32 -8.57 -18.48
N ALA A 116 2.62 -8.74 -18.69
CA ALA A 116 3.33 -9.95 -18.32
C ALA A 116 3.29 -10.19 -16.80
N TYR A 117 3.45 -9.13 -16.00
CA TYR A 117 3.33 -9.19 -14.54
C TYR A 117 1.91 -9.59 -14.10
N LEU A 118 0.88 -8.95 -14.65
CA LEU A 118 -0.52 -9.26 -14.32
C LEU A 118 -0.88 -10.69 -14.71
N ARG A 119 -0.47 -11.14 -15.91
CA ARG A 119 -0.66 -12.52 -16.38
C ARG A 119 0.03 -13.55 -15.49
N HIS A 120 1.25 -13.27 -15.04
CA HIS A 120 2.00 -14.19 -14.19
C HIS A 120 1.33 -14.42 -12.83
N HIS A 121 0.72 -13.39 -12.24
CA HIS A 121 0.10 -13.47 -10.91
C HIS A 121 -1.41 -13.77 -10.95
N ASN A 122 -2.09 -13.47 -12.05
CA ASN A 122 -3.53 -13.65 -12.22
C ASN A 122 -3.86 -14.25 -13.60
N PRO A 123 -3.35 -15.47 -13.92
CA PRO A 123 -3.57 -16.08 -15.22
C PRO A 123 -5.02 -16.51 -15.43
N ASP A 124 -5.50 -16.37 -16.66
CA ASP A 124 -6.76 -16.93 -17.14
C ASP A 124 -6.70 -17.18 -18.66
N ASP A 125 -6.50 -18.44 -19.05
CA ASP A 125 -6.36 -18.85 -20.44
C ASP A 125 -7.64 -18.67 -21.28
N ARG A 126 -8.79 -18.43 -20.63
CA ARG A 126 -10.06 -18.16 -21.31
C ARG A 126 -10.17 -16.72 -21.79
N GLN A 127 -9.33 -15.83 -21.28
CA GLN A 127 -9.36 -14.40 -21.59
C GLN A 127 -8.38 -14.07 -22.73
N PRO A 128 -8.70 -13.12 -23.64
CA PRO A 128 -7.85 -12.81 -24.80
C PRO A 128 -6.41 -12.39 -24.44
N LEU A 129 -6.24 -11.77 -23.27
CA LEU A 129 -4.94 -11.31 -22.78
C LEU A 129 -4.27 -12.31 -21.82
N GLY A 130 -4.91 -13.44 -21.54
CA GLY A 130 -4.43 -14.44 -20.58
C GLY A 130 -4.53 -13.99 -19.11
N VAL A 131 -5.26 -12.92 -18.82
CA VAL A 131 -5.36 -12.31 -17.49
C VAL A 131 -6.81 -12.29 -17.06
N ARG A 132 -7.09 -12.56 -15.79
CA ARG A 132 -8.44 -12.42 -15.22
C ARG A 132 -9.00 -11.01 -15.47
N GLN A 133 -10.26 -10.96 -15.90
CA GLN A 133 -10.94 -9.71 -16.24
C GLN A 133 -11.00 -8.74 -15.04
N GLU A 134 -11.23 -9.25 -13.82
CA GLU A 134 -11.25 -8.45 -12.58
C GLU A 134 -9.93 -7.72 -12.30
N THR A 135 -8.80 -8.35 -12.65
CA THR A 135 -7.46 -7.78 -12.47
C THR A 135 -7.22 -6.65 -13.46
N LEU A 136 -7.63 -6.84 -14.72
CA LEU A 136 -7.53 -5.81 -15.75
C LEU A 136 -8.44 -4.62 -15.44
N ASP A 137 -9.69 -4.86 -15.04
CA ASP A 137 -10.63 -3.80 -14.62
C ASP A 137 -10.04 -2.98 -13.45
N THR A 138 -9.52 -3.66 -12.43
CA THR A 138 -8.85 -3.01 -11.30
C THR A 138 -7.63 -2.19 -11.73
N TYR A 139 -6.79 -2.73 -12.61
CA TYR A 139 -5.62 -2.01 -13.14
C TYR A 139 -6.03 -0.75 -13.91
N ILE A 140 -7.01 -0.86 -14.81
CA ILE A 140 -7.48 0.27 -15.63
C ILE A 140 -8.10 1.36 -14.75
N LYS A 141 -9.00 0.97 -13.82
CA LYS A 141 -9.66 1.89 -12.89
C LYS A 141 -8.67 2.63 -12.01
N SER A 142 -7.71 1.91 -11.43
CA SER A 142 -6.69 2.53 -10.58
C SER A 142 -5.77 3.43 -11.38
N CYS A 143 -5.34 3.06 -12.59
CA CYS A 143 -4.61 3.95 -13.47
C CYS A 143 -5.40 5.24 -13.77
N ALA A 144 -6.68 5.13 -14.12
CA ALA A 144 -7.52 6.29 -14.39
C ALA A 144 -7.73 7.18 -13.16
N GLY A 145 -7.84 6.60 -11.96
CA GLY A 145 -8.02 7.36 -10.73
C GLY A 145 -6.75 8.04 -10.19
N TYR A 146 -5.57 7.56 -10.55
CA TYR A 146 -4.28 8.17 -10.16
C TYR A 146 -3.69 9.11 -11.22
N CYS A 147 -4.22 9.13 -12.45
CA CYS A 147 -3.86 10.08 -13.52
C CYS A 147 -4.42 11.48 -13.27
#